data_AF-A0A7L9J545-F1
#
_entry.id   AF-A0A7L9J545-F1
#
_cell.length_a   1.000
_cell.length_b   1.000
_cell.length_c   1.000
_cell.angle_alpha   90.00
_cell.angle_beta   90.00
_cell.angle_gamma   90.00
#
_symmetry.space_group_name_H-M   'P 1'
#
loop_
_entity.id
_entity.type
_entity.pdbx_description
1 polymer ?
#
loop_
_entity_poly.entity_id
_entity_poly.type
_entity_poly.pdbx_seq_one_letter_code
_entity_poly.pdbx_strand_id
1 'polypeptide(L)'
;MDMAPAGIALAQGGQDRDGLEMDVLHLPLGPVLPFWPAGLVLLCSLQGDVVVDAEASIVDASGQTSGGSEPEAHPASATALRCDGVMALLAIAGAGHATTCARHARDALLRGDQPAAREAIEALHRTVRKSWLLRWSLRGVLPLDQSDLARHDLPKGCRGDAHDRLSSMVEGLRAEIGGAGLAPAVTDAVPWEAVPQLVVGLELATARLAVASLGLEPFAATQGVGHA
;
A
#
# COMPACT_ATOMS: atom_id res chain seq x y z
N MET A 1 -27.26 -7.33 -31.73
CA MET A 1 -28.60 -7.12 -31.13
C MET A 1 -28.33 -6.69 -29.70
N ASP A 2 -28.64 -5.45 -29.34
CA ASP A 2 -28.54 -4.99 -27.95
C ASP A 2 -29.64 -5.67 -27.15
N MET A 3 -29.25 -6.68 -26.38
CA MET A 3 -30.13 -7.38 -25.45
C MET A 3 -30.08 -6.65 -24.12
N ALA A 4 -31.08 -5.81 -23.86
CA ALA A 4 -31.30 -5.16 -22.57
C ALA A 4 -32.62 -5.69 -21.94
N PRO A 5 -32.60 -6.89 -21.33
CA PRO A 5 -33.78 -7.41 -20.64
C PRO A 5 -34.21 -6.43 -19.54
N ALA A 6 -35.49 -6.06 -19.54
CA ALA A 6 -36.06 -5.05 -18.64
C ALA A 6 -35.42 -3.63 -18.72
N GLY A 7 -34.71 -3.31 -19.81
CA GLY A 7 -34.08 -2.00 -20.01
C GLY A 7 -32.82 -1.77 -19.18
N ILE A 8 -32.33 -2.80 -18.47
CA ILE A 8 -31.05 -2.77 -17.77
C ILE A 8 -30.01 -3.30 -18.74
N ALA A 9 -28.98 -2.51 -19.00
CA ALA A 9 -27.86 -2.95 -19.83
C ALA A 9 -27.18 -4.15 -19.16
N LEU A 10 -26.96 -5.21 -19.93
CA LEU A 10 -26.14 -6.33 -19.47
C LEU A 10 -24.71 -5.84 -19.21
N ALA A 11 -24.00 -6.53 -18.31
CA ALA A 11 -22.57 -6.32 -18.15
C ALA A 11 -21.88 -6.50 -19.50
N GLN A 12 -20.95 -5.60 -19.83
CA GLN A 12 -20.17 -5.73 -21.06
C GLN A 12 -19.17 -6.88 -20.89
N GLY A 13 -19.07 -7.73 -21.91
CA GLY A 13 -18.10 -8.81 -21.96
C GLY A 13 -16.72 -8.32 -22.37
N GLY A 14 -15.67 -8.95 -21.85
CA GLY A 14 -14.32 -8.81 -22.36
C GLY A 14 -13.69 -10.17 -22.66
N GLN A 15 -12.63 -10.17 -23.45
CA GLN A 15 -12.05 -11.38 -24.03
C GLN A 15 -11.18 -12.12 -23.01
N ASP A 16 -11.53 -13.37 -22.68
CA ASP A 16 -10.81 -14.21 -21.71
C ASP A 16 -9.77 -15.13 -22.40
N ARG A 17 -8.89 -15.76 -21.60
CA ARG A 17 -7.77 -16.62 -22.00
C ARG A 17 -8.19 -17.87 -22.76
N ASP A 18 -9.43 -18.32 -22.58
CA ASP A 18 -10.02 -19.48 -23.26
C ASP A 18 -10.81 -19.09 -24.53
N GLY A 19 -10.89 -17.79 -24.83
CA GLY A 19 -11.64 -17.25 -25.97
C GLY A 19 -13.14 -17.06 -25.70
N LEU A 20 -13.61 -17.23 -24.46
CA LEU A 20 -14.96 -16.87 -24.05
C LEU A 20 -15.04 -15.41 -23.59
N GLU A 21 -16.21 -14.79 -23.76
CA GLU A 21 -16.48 -13.46 -23.22
C GLU A 21 -16.87 -13.60 -21.74
N MET A 22 -16.12 -12.95 -20.85
CA MET A 22 -16.40 -12.91 -19.41
C MET A 22 -16.96 -11.54 -19.02
N ASP A 23 -17.94 -11.53 -18.12
CA ASP A 23 -18.53 -10.29 -17.59
C ASP A 23 -17.45 -9.42 -16.95
N VAL A 24 -17.42 -8.14 -17.33
CA VAL A 24 -16.54 -7.14 -16.71
C VAL A 24 -17.24 -6.52 -15.50
N LEU A 25 -16.61 -6.64 -14.33
CA LEU A 25 -17.04 -5.99 -13.09
C LEU A 25 -16.17 -4.76 -12.81
N HIS A 26 -16.78 -3.59 -12.71
CA HIS A 26 -16.10 -2.38 -12.27
C HIS A 26 -16.18 -2.25 -10.74
N LEU A 27 -15.03 -2.28 -10.07
CA LEU A 27 -14.93 -2.25 -8.61
C LEU A 27 -14.02 -1.09 -8.14
N PRO A 28 -14.57 -0.07 -7.48
CA PRO A 28 -13.75 0.95 -6.82
C PRO A 28 -13.18 0.41 -5.50
N LEU A 29 -11.85 0.37 -5.40
CA LEU A 29 -11.11 0.18 -4.15
C LEU A 29 -10.72 1.55 -3.63
N GLY A 30 -11.19 1.90 -2.42
CA GLY A 30 -11.13 3.29 -1.96
C GLY A 30 -10.71 3.45 -0.51
N PRO A 31 -10.65 4.71 -0.04
CA PRO A 31 -10.02 5.09 1.22
C PRO A 31 -10.72 4.56 2.48
N VAL A 32 -11.98 4.12 2.36
CA VAL A 32 -12.73 3.50 3.48
C VAL A 32 -12.48 2.00 3.60
N LEU A 33 -11.78 1.40 2.63
CA LEU A 33 -11.43 -0.01 2.67
C LEU A 33 -10.41 -0.25 3.80
N PRO A 34 -10.63 -1.23 4.69
CA PRO A 34 -9.70 -1.49 5.79
C PRO A 34 -8.28 -1.74 5.27
N PHE A 35 -7.32 -1.05 5.90
CA PHE A 35 -5.89 -1.14 5.60
C PHE A 35 -5.50 -0.70 4.18
N TRP A 36 -6.33 0.13 3.55
CA TRP A 36 -6.03 0.76 2.27
C TRP A 36 -5.30 2.10 2.47
N PRO A 37 -4.41 2.50 1.54
CA PRO A 37 -3.78 3.82 1.60
C PRO A 37 -4.82 4.94 1.65
N ALA A 38 -4.75 5.76 2.70
CA ALA A 38 -5.71 6.84 2.93
C ALA A 38 -5.62 7.86 1.80
N GLY A 39 -6.75 8.15 1.15
CA GLY A 39 -6.84 9.08 0.01
C GLY A 39 -6.75 8.42 -1.37
N LEU A 40 -6.22 7.19 -1.49
CA LEU A 40 -6.13 6.50 -2.78
C LEU A 40 -7.48 5.89 -3.17
N VAL A 41 -7.92 6.14 -4.40
CA VAL A 41 -9.00 5.41 -5.08
C VAL A 41 -8.40 4.72 -6.29
N LEU A 42 -8.65 3.42 -6.43
CA LEU A 42 -8.28 2.60 -7.56
C LEU A 42 -9.57 2.00 -8.15
N LEU A 43 -9.97 2.48 -9.32
CA LEU A 43 -11.08 1.93 -10.08
C LEU A 43 -10.57 0.76 -10.92
N CYS A 44 -10.92 -0.46 -10.54
CA CYS A 44 -10.51 -1.66 -11.26
C CYS A 44 -11.63 -2.16 -12.17
N SER A 45 -11.26 -2.60 -13.38
CA SER A 45 -12.07 -3.47 -14.21
C SER A 45 -11.61 -4.90 -13.97
N LEU A 46 -12.51 -5.77 -13.53
CA LEU A 46 -12.24 -7.16 -13.19
C LEU A 46 -12.89 -8.09 -14.20
N GLN A 47 -12.19 -9.17 -14.55
CA GLN A 47 -12.77 -10.35 -15.19
C GLN A 47 -12.55 -11.52 -14.23
N GLY A 48 -13.63 -12.04 -13.67
CA GLY A 48 -13.54 -12.94 -12.52
C GLY A 48 -12.92 -12.22 -11.32
N ASP A 49 -11.78 -12.69 -10.82
CA ASP A 49 -11.00 -12.06 -9.77
C ASP A 49 -9.76 -11.30 -10.28
N VAL A 50 -9.46 -11.36 -11.57
CA VAL A 50 -8.28 -10.73 -12.17
C VAL A 50 -8.57 -9.28 -12.56
N VAL A 51 -7.69 -8.36 -12.16
CA VAL A 51 -7.68 -6.97 -12.62
C VAL A 51 -7.19 -6.94 -14.06
N VAL A 52 -8.04 -6.52 -14.99
CA VAL A 52 -7.69 -6.41 -16.42
C VAL A 52 -7.39 -4.98 -16.85
N ASP A 53 -7.94 -4.02 -16.11
CA ASP A 53 -7.64 -2.59 -16.27
C ASP A 53 -7.79 -1.88 -14.92
N ALA A 54 -7.10 -0.75 -14.77
CA ALA A 54 -7.18 0.04 -13.56
C ALA A 54 -6.92 1.52 -13.83
N GLU A 55 -7.58 2.38 -13.06
CA GLU A 55 -7.32 3.81 -13.01
C GLU A 55 -7.18 4.24 -11.55
N ALA A 56 -6.22 5.12 -11.24
CA ALA A 56 -6.03 5.66 -9.90
C ALA A 56 -6.40 7.14 -9.83
N SER A 57 -6.88 7.57 -8.66
CA SER A 57 -7.08 8.98 -8.32
C SER A 57 -6.90 9.18 -6.82
N ILE A 58 -6.66 10.43 -6.41
CA ILE A 58 -6.56 10.82 -5.00
C ILE A 58 -7.79 11.64 -4.62
N VAL A 59 -8.43 11.29 -3.50
CA VAL A 59 -9.52 12.09 -2.91
C VAL A 59 -8.93 13.42 -2.43
N ASP A 60 -9.57 14.53 -2.80
CA ASP A 60 -9.18 15.91 -2.48
C ASP A 60 -7.94 16.48 -3.22
N ALA A 61 -7.70 16.07 -4.47
CA ALA A 61 -6.65 16.67 -5.31
C ALA A 61 -6.89 18.16 -5.70
N SER A 62 -8.04 18.75 -5.36
CA SER A 62 -8.36 20.15 -5.64
C SER A 62 -7.72 21.10 -4.63
N GLY A 63 -6.41 21.33 -4.73
CA GLY A 63 -5.75 22.33 -3.87
C GLY A 63 -4.23 22.42 -3.89
N GLN A 64 -3.51 21.64 -4.71
CA GLN A 64 -2.04 21.70 -4.74
C GLN A 64 -1.46 22.91 -5.48
N THR A 65 -2.23 24.00 -5.64
CA THR A 65 -1.67 25.30 -6.00
C THR A 65 -1.65 26.21 -4.77
N SER A 66 -0.43 26.51 -4.32
CA SER A 66 -0.01 27.66 -3.51
C SER A 66 0.07 27.48 -1.98
N GLY A 67 1.29 27.17 -1.52
CA GLY A 67 2.00 28.05 -0.58
C GLY A 67 1.60 28.05 0.89
N GLY A 68 0.88 27.05 1.38
CA GLY A 68 0.73 26.86 2.83
C GLY A 68 1.95 26.14 3.41
N SER A 69 2.65 26.74 4.37
CA SER A 69 3.69 26.05 5.15
C SER A 69 3.12 24.77 5.75
N GLU A 70 3.46 23.62 5.20
CA GLU A 70 3.22 22.34 5.85
C GLU A 70 3.89 22.41 7.23
N PRO A 71 3.18 22.06 8.33
CA PRO A 71 3.84 21.95 9.61
C PRO A 71 4.94 20.90 9.46
N GLU A 72 6.19 21.28 9.75
CA GLU A 72 7.34 20.36 9.71
C GLU A 72 6.96 19.08 10.45
N ALA A 73 6.71 18.01 9.70
CA ALA A 73 6.29 16.75 10.29
C ALA A 73 7.40 16.30 11.23
N HIS A 74 7.11 16.22 12.53
CA HIS A 74 8.08 15.71 13.49
C HIS A 74 8.55 14.31 13.02
N PRO A 75 9.85 14.00 13.07
CA PRO A 75 10.39 12.75 12.53
C PRO A 75 9.74 11.52 13.17
N ALA A 76 9.36 11.61 14.46
CA ALA A 76 8.60 10.56 15.14
C ALA A 76 7.22 10.29 14.51
N SER A 77 6.58 11.31 13.93
CA SER A 77 5.31 11.17 13.21
C SER A 77 5.50 10.46 11.87
N ALA A 78 6.57 10.78 11.13
CA ALA A 78 6.87 10.11 9.85
C ALA A 78 7.22 8.62 10.06
N THR A 79 8.03 8.28 11.07
CA THR A 79 8.32 6.88 11.42
C THR A 79 7.07 6.14 11.90
N ALA A 80 6.16 6.82 12.63
CA ALA A 80 4.87 6.23 13.02
C ALA A 80 3.98 5.92 11.80
N LEU A 81 3.93 6.80 10.79
CA LEU A 81 3.18 6.55 9.54
C LEU A 81 3.74 5.36 8.75
N ARG A 82 5.07 5.22 8.70
CA ARG A 82 5.68 4.01 8.10
C ARG A 82 5.35 2.74 8.89
N CYS A 83 5.21 2.82 10.21
CA CYS A 83 4.69 1.70 11.01
C CYS A 83 3.25 1.35 10.63
N ASP A 84 2.40 2.34 10.28
CA ASP A 84 1.04 2.09 9.80
C ASP A 84 1.02 1.34 8.45
N GLY A 85 1.93 1.69 7.52
CA GLY A 85 2.08 0.96 6.26
C GLY A 85 2.48 -0.52 6.46
N VAL A 86 3.45 -0.78 7.35
CA VAL A 86 3.83 -2.14 7.73
C VAL A 86 2.68 -2.88 8.41
N MET A 87 1.95 -2.21 9.32
CA MET A 87 0.77 -2.76 9.98
C MET A 87 -0.31 -3.14 8.96
N ALA A 88 -0.56 -2.30 7.95
CA ALA A 88 -1.56 -2.54 6.92
C ALA A 88 -1.26 -3.82 6.11
N LEU A 89 -0.04 -3.98 5.61
CA LEU A 89 0.37 -5.18 4.88
C LEU A 89 0.24 -6.44 5.75
N LEU A 90 0.70 -6.39 7.01
CA LEU A 90 0.62 -7.52 7.93
C LEU A 90 -0.82 -7.89 8.29
N ALA A 91 -1.71 -6.89 8.39
CA ALA A 91 -3.12 -7.11 8.67
C ALA A 91 -3.82 -7.79 7.48
N ILE A 92 -3.57 -7.34 6.25
CA ILE A 92 -4.12 -7.95 5.02
C ILE A 92 -3.58 -9.39 4.86
N ALA A 93 -2.32 -9.62 5.20
CA ALA A 93 -1.70 -10.95 5.17
C ALA A 93 -2.16 -11.87 6.32
N GLY A 94 -3.04 -11.42 7.22
CA GLY A 94 -3.54 -12.20 8.35
C GLY A 94 -2.52 -12.44 9.47
N ALA A 95 -1.41 -11.70 9.50
CA ALA A 95 -0.33 -11.86 10.46
C ALA A 95 -0.60 -11.10 11.77
N GLY A 96 -1.62 -11.51 12.53
CA GLY A 96 -2.15 -10.77 13.68
C GLY A 96 -1.12 -10.45 14.78
N HIS A 97 -0.23 -11.39 15.11
CA HIS A 97 0.82 -11.14 16.10
C HIS A 97 1.82 -10.06 15.62
N ALA A 98 2.30 -10.16 14.38
CA ALA A 98 3.21 -9.17 13.80
C ALA A 98 2.52 -7.79 13.67
N THR A 99 1.25 -7.78 13.29
CA THR A 99 0.41 -6.56 13.25
C THR A 99 0.37 -5.86 14.62
N THR A 100 0.25 -6.64 15.70
CA THR A 100 0.25 -6.12 17.08
C THR A 100 1.61 -5.53 17.44
N CYS A 101 2.72 -6.18 17.07
CA CYS A 101 4.07 -5.64 17.29
C CYS A 101 4.27 -4.30 16.55
N ALA A 102 3.83 -4.20 15.29
CA ALA A 102 3.90 -2.96 14.52
C ALA A 102 3.08 -1.83 15.17
N ARG A 103 1.88 -2.14 15.66
CA ARG A 103 1.05 -1.19 16.41
C ARG A 103 1.73 -0.72 17.70
N HIS A 104 2.32 -1.62 18.48
CA HIS A 104 3.04 -1.25 19.71
C HIS A 104 4.23 -0.33 19.41
N ALA A 105 4.97 -0.57 18.33
CA ALA A 105 6.06 0.30 17.91
C ALA A 105 5.55 1.71 17.57
N ARG A 106 4.48 1.81 16.76
CA ARG A 106 3.81 3.09 16.45
C ARG A 106 3.34 3.81 17.71
N ASP A 107 2.61 3.14 18.58
CA ASP A 107 2.05 3.75 19.78
C ASP A 107 3.15 4.20 20.77
N ALA A 108 4.28 3.51 20.81
CA ALA A 108 5.46 3.95 21.57
C ALA A 108 6.12 5.20 20.95
N LEU A 109 6.26 5.25 19.62
CA LEU A 109 6.76 6.43 18.90
C LEU A 109 5.90 7.67 19.15
N LEU A 110 4.57 7.53 19.06
CA LEU A 110 3.63 8.62 19.31
C LEU A 110 3.66 9.11 20.77
N ARG A 111 3.99 8.23 21.72
CA ARG A 111 4.20 8.59 23.14
C ARG A 111 5.61 9.17 23.42
N GLY A 112 6.51 9.18 22.43
CA GLY A 112 7.91 9.58 22.63
C GLY A 112 8.75 8.55 23.41
N ASP A 113 8.26 7.33 23.58
CA ASP A 113 8.90 6.26 24.35
C ASP A 113 9.88 5.47 23.47
N GLN A 114 11.06 6.05 23.25
CA GLN A 114 12.10 5.50 22.37
C GLN A 114 12.56 4.09 22.78
N PRO A 115 12.80 3.77 24.07
CA PRO A 115 13.17 2.41 24.48
C PRO A 115 12.09 1.38 24.11
N ALA A 116 10.80 1.68 24.39
CA ALA A 116 9.72 0.77 24.04
C ALA A 116 9.53 0.63 22.53
N ALA A 117 9.69 1.72 21.76
CA ALA A 117 9.65 1.66 20.30
C ALA A 117 10.74 0.75 19.73
N ARG A 118 11.97 0.84 20.28
CA ARG A 118 13.10 0.00 19.88
C ARG A 118 12.89 -1.48 20.23
N GLU A 119 12.32 -1.78 21.39
CA GLU A 119 12.00 -3.16 21.75
C GLU A 119 10.91 -3.74 20.84
N ALA A 120 9.85 -2.96 20.58
CA ALA A 120 8.75 -3.39 19.74
C ALA A 120 9.18 -3.62 18.28
N ILE A 121 10.05 -2.76 17.71
CA ILE A 121 10.54 -2.95 16.34
C ILE A 121 11.47 -4.16 16.22
N GLU A 122 12.31 -4.45 17.22
CA GLU A 122 13.14 -5.66 17.20
C GLU A 122 12.29 -6.93 17.36
N ALA A 123 11.23 -6.86 18.18
CA ALA A 123 10.26 -7.94 18.26
C ALA A 123 9.54 -8.16 16.92
N LEU A 124 9.12 -7.09 16.24
CA LEU A 124 8.51 -7.15 14.90
C LEU A 124 9.47 -7.78 13.89
N HIS A 125 10.70 -7.26 13.78
CA HIS A 125 11.74 -7.77 12.89
C HIS A 125 11.98 -9.27 13.10
N ARG A 126 12.12 -9.69 14.35
CA ARG A 126 12.29 -11.11 14.70
C ARG A 126 11.08 -11.96 14.29
N THR A 127 9.86 -11.46 14.48
CA THR A 127 8.63 -12.17 14.11
C THR A 127 8.50 -12.33 12.59
N VAL A 128 8.73 -11.25 11.82
CA VAL A 128 8.69 -11.28 10.35
C VAL A 128 9.75 -12.25 9.82
N ARG A 129 10.99 -12.12 10.27
CA ARG A 129 12.11 -12.96 9.79
C ARG A 129 11.93 -14.45 10.08
N LYS A 130 11.26 -14.81 11.17
CA LYS A 130 11.04 -16.21 11.57
C LYS A 130 9.77 -16.81 10.98
N SER A 131 8.87 -16.02 10.41
CA SER A 131 7.56 -16.50 9.96
C SER A 131 7.63 -17.08 8.55
N TRP A 132 7.73 -18.40 8.47
CA TRP A 132 7.72 -19.11 7.19
C TRP A 132 6.40 -18.96 6.43
N LEU A 133 5.27 -19.01 7.15
CA LEU A 133 3.94 -18.82 6.56
C LEU A 133 3.78 -17.43 5.95
N LEU A 134 4.28 -16.38 6.63
CA LEU A 134 4.25 -15.02 6.09
C LEU A 134 5.11 -14.91 4.83
N ARG A 135 6.32 -15.48 4.87
CA ARG A 135 7.20 -15.55 3.69
C ARG A 135 6.53 -16.25 2.53
N TRP A 136 5.83 -17.36 2.77
CA TRP A 136 5.11 -18.08 1.73
C TRP A 136 3.91 -17.31 1.18
N SER A 137 3.14 -16.65 2.05
CA SER A 137 1.93 -15.93 1.66
C SER A 137 2.21 -14.67 0.83
N LEU A 138 3.37 -14.05 1.04
CA LEU A 138 3.79 -12.83 0.32
C LEU A 138 4.72 -13.12 -0.86
N ARG A 139 5.14 -14.39 -1.02
CA ARG A 139 6.07 -14.77 -2.08
C ARG A 139 5.43 -14.60 -3.44
N GLY A 140 6.12 -13.92 -4.34
CA GLY A 140 5.62 -13.69 -5.70
C GLY A 140 4.44 -12.72 -5.80
N VAL A 141 4.10 -12.01 -4.71
CA VAL A 141 3.15 -10.89 -4.78
C VAL A 141 3.88 -9.68 -5.34
N LEU A 142 3.47 -9.26 -6.54
CA LEU A 142 4.07 -8.16 -7.32
C LEU A 142 5.61 -8.25 -7.31
N PRO A 143 6.20 -9.26 -7.98
CA PRO A 143 7.65 -9.36 -8.10
C PRO A 143 8.13 -8.27 -9.07
N LEU A 144 9.05 -7.43 -8.61
CA LEU A 144 9.61 -6.33 -9.40
C LEU A 144 11.10 -6.52 -9.61
N ASP A 145 11.54 -6.49 -10.87
CA ASP A 145 12.94 -6.51 -11.24
C ASP A 145 13.50 -5.10 -11.50
N GLN A 146 14.77 -5.01 -11.89
CA GLN A 146 15.42 -3.73 -12.13
C GLN A 146 14.82 -2.96 -13.33
N SER A 147 14.30 -3.69 -14.31
CA SER A 147 13.66 -3.14 -15.52
C SER A 147 12.29 -2.58 -15.16
N ASP A 148 11.51 -3.29 -14.34
CA ASP A 148 10.22 -2.81 -13.85
C ASP A 148 10.39 -1.53 -13.04
N LEU A 149 11.38 -1.49 -12.15
CA LEU A 149 11.71 -0.30 -11.38
C LEU A 149 12.01 0.90 -12.29
N ALA A 150 12.84 0.71 -13.31
CA ALA A 150 13.17 1.79 -14.26
C ALA A 150 11.97 2.20 -15.13
N ARG A 151 11.10 1.25 -15.50
CA ARG A 151 9.92 1.49 -16.33
C ARG A 151 8.86 2.34 -15.61
N HIS A 152 8.74 2.14 -14.31
CA HIS A 152 7.69 2.76 -13.48
C HIS A 152 8.23 3.82 -12.52
N ASP A 153 9.49 4.25 -12.69
CA ASP A 153 10.20 5.20 -11.83
C ASP A 153 10.12 4.85 -10.34
N LEU A 154 10.29 3.56 -10.04
CA LEU A 154 10.14 3.04 -8.67
C LEU A 154 11.47 3.08 -7.90
N PRO A 155 11.41 3.37 -6.60
CA PRO A 155 12.52 3.24 -5.67
C PRO A 155 13.21 1.88 -5.70
N LYS A 156 14.52 1.87 -5.41
CA LYS A 156 15.29 0.63 -5.27
C LYS A 156 14.73 -0.31 -4.20
N GLY A 157 14.12 0.27 -3.16
CA GLY A 157 13.46 -0.46 -2.08
C GLY A 157 12.28 -1.33 -2.53
N CYS A 158 11.73 -1.11 -3.73
CA CYS A 158 10.59 -1.87 -4.26
C CYS A 158 10.97 -3.20 -4.90
N ARG A 159 12.26 -3.43 -5.18
CA ARG A 159 12.76 -4.64 -5.84
C ARG A 159 12.41 -5.91 -5.06
N GLY A 160 12.08 -6.97 -5.77
CA GLY A 160 11.67 -8.25 -5.20
C GLY A 160 10.16 -8.37 -5.06
N ASP A 161 9.69 -9.28 -4.22
CA ASP A 161 8.26 -9.45 -3.93
C ASP A 161 7.83 -8.70 -2.66
N ALA A 162 6.55 -8.82 -2.29
CA ALA A 162 6.01 -8.14 -1.12
C ALA A 162 6.70 -8.52 0.20
N HIS A 163 7.28 -9.72 0.30
CA HIS A 163 8.03 -10.11 1.50
C HIS A 163 9.39 -9.39 1.55
N ASP A 164 10.07 -9.27 0.41
CA ASP A 164 11.34 -8.54 0.31
C ASP A 164 11.13 -7.07 0.67
N ARG A 165 10.07 -6.44 0.13
CA ARG A 165 9.66 -5.07 0.49
C ARG A 165 9.31 -4.92 1.97
N LEU A 166 8.52 -5.83 2.54
CA LEU A 166 8.21 -5.84 3.98
C LEU A 166 9.49 -5.91 4.84
N SER A 167 10.42 -6.78 4.47
CA SER A 167 11.68 -6.95 5.20
C SER A 167 12.52 -5.66 5.14
N SER A 168 12.56 -5.02 3.97
CA SER A 168 13.24 -3.74 3.76
C SER A 168 12.60 -2.61 4.59
N MET A 169 11.27 -2.49 4.60
CA MET A 169 10.55 -1.49 5.39
C MET A 169 10.83 -1.65 6.90
N VAL A 170 10.80 -2.88 7.41
CA VAL A 170 11.08 -3.15 8.83
C VAL A 170 12.54 -2.86 9.20
N GLU A 171 13.49 -3.16 8.31
CA GLU A 171 14.90 -2.82 8.54
C GLU A 171 15.14 -1.31 8.50
N GLY A 172 14.45 -0.59 7.61
CA GLY A 172 14.45 0.88 7.57
C GLY A 172 13.97 1.49 8.88
N LEU A 173 12.81 1.03 9.38
CA LEU A 173 12.29 1.46 10.69
C LEU A 173 13.28 1.17 11.83
N ARG A 174 13.92 0.00 11.81
CA ARG A 174 14.91 -0.40 12.82
C ARG A 174 16.15 0.49 12.80
N ALA A 175 16.63 0.86 11.61
CA ALA A 175 17.78 1.76 11.46
C ALA A 175 17.47 3.16 12.00
N GLU A 176 16.30 3.70 11.67
CA GLU A 176 15.85 5.02 12.12
C GLU A 176 15.70 5.11 13.64
N ILE A 177 14.98 4.15 14.25
CA ILE A 177 14.77 4.10 15.69
C ILE A 177 16.10 3.82 16.43
N GLY A 178 17.02 3.10 15.79
CA GLY A 178 18.35 2.83 16.32
C GLY A 178 19.27 4.05 16.38
N GLY A 179 18.86 5.21 15.85
CA GLY A 179 19.69 6.41 15.77
C GLY A 179 20.85 6.27 14.77
N ALA A 180 20.82 5.25 13.91
CA ALA A 180 21.72 5.16 12.77
C ALA A 180 21.22 6.21 11.76
N GLY A 181 21.62 7.46 11.98
CA GLY A 181 21.26 8.60 11.16
C GLY A 181 21.65 8.39 9.70
N LEU A 182 20.76 7.77 8.94
CA LEU A 182 20.54 8.17 7.58
C LEU A 182 19.73 9.46 7.70
N ALA A 183 20.31 10.58 7.22
CA ALA A 183 19.53 11.75 6.82
C ALA A 183 18.25 11.27 6.13
N PRO A 184 17.09 11.98 6.23
CA PRO A 184 15.87 11.55 5.58
C PRO A 184 16.23 11.25 4.14
N ALA A 185 16.35 9.96 3.81
CA ALA A 185 16.73 9.56 2.49
C ALA A 185 15.61 10.15 1.66
N VAL A 186 15.98 11.02 0.71
CA VAL A 186 15.12 11.59 -0.32
C VAL A 186 13.94 10.66 -0.46
N THR A 187 12.76 11.14 -0.09
CA THR A 187 11.55 10.34 0.05
C THR A 187 11.38 9.57 -1.25
N ASP A 188 11.89 8.34 -1.24
CA ASP A 188 11.85 7.37 -2.33
C ASP A 188 10.42 6.80 -2.24
N ALA A 189 9.45 7.71 -2.35
CA ALA A 189 8.04 7.42 -2.28
C ALA A 189 7.65 6.84 -3.63
N VAL A 190 6.91 5.74 -3.59
CA VAL A 190 6.33 5.20 -4.81
C VAL A 190 5.27 6.18 -5.32
N PRO A 191 5.37 6.66 -6.58
CA PRO A 191 4.33 7.48 -7.18
C PRO A 191 3.04 6.66 -7.28
N TRP A 192 1.92 7.23 -6.85
CA TRP A 192 0.62 6.54 -6.88
C TRP A 192 0.15 6.32 -8.32
N GLU A 193 0.62 7.14 -9.26
CA GLU A 193 0.36 7.07 -10.69
C GLU A 193 0.89 5.78 -11.32
N ALA A 194 1.87 5.11 -10.69
CA ALA A 194 2.37 3.81 -11.13
C ALA A 194 1.48 2.64 -10.69
N VAL A 195 0.64 2.82 -9.66
CA VAL A 195 -0.17 1.74 -9.07
C VAL A 195 -1.07 1.05 -10.10
N PRO A 196 -1.79 1.77 -10.98
CA PRO A 196 -2.66 1.13 -11.96
C PRO A 196 -1.96 0.11 -12.84
N GLN A 197 -0.79 0.44 -13.40
CA GLN A 197 -0.09 -0.48 -14.30
C GLN A 197 0.52 -1.67 -13.55
N LEU A 198 0.80 -1.52 -12.25
CA LEU A 198 1.35 -2.58 -11.41
C LEU A 198 0.31 -3.62 -10.99
N VAL A 199 -0.97 -3.24 -10.89
CA VAL A 199 -2.02 -4.17 -10.44
C VAL A 199 -2.67 -4.96 -11.57
N VAL A 200 -2.52 -4.54 -12.83
CA VAL A 200 -3.06 -5.25 -13.99
C VAL A 200 -2.44 -6.65 -14.08
N GLY A 201 -3.30 -7.64 -14.27
CA GLY A 201 -2.96 -9.06 -14.29
C GLY A 201 -2.90 -9.73 -12.92
N LEU A 202 -3.09 -8.98 -11.82
CA LEU A 202 -3.17 -9.55 -10.47
C LEU A 202 -4.61 -9.91 -10.11
N GLU A 203 -4.77 -10.97 -9.33
CA GLU A 203 -6.03 -11.25 -8.63
C GLU A 203 -6.31 -10.13 -7.61
N LEU A 204 -7.59 -9.85 -7.33
CA LEU A 204 -8.03 -8.77 -6.47
C LEU A 204 -7.40 -8.80 -5.06
N ALA A 205 -7.27 -9.99 -4.47
CA ALA A 205 -6.62 -10.15 -3.17
C ALA A 205 -5.11 -9.85 -3.25
N THR A 206 -4.46 -10.29 -4.32
CA THR A 206 -3.05 -10.04 -4.61
C THR A 206 -2.80 -8.57 -4.88
N ALA A 207 -3.69 -7.87 -5.59
CA ALA A 207 -3.62 -6.43 -5.83
C ALA A 207 -3.64 -5.65 -4.50
N ARG A 208 -4.48 -6.04 -3.53
CA ARG A 208 -4.49 -5.41 -2.20
C ARG A 208 -3.17 -5.58 -1.45
N LEU A 209 -2.60 -6.78 -1.48
CA LEU A 209 -1.28 -7.04 -0.88
C LEU A 209 -0.17 -6.28 -1.60
N ALA A 210 -0.24 -6.21 -2.93
CA ALA A 210 0.70 -5.47 -3.78
C ALA A 210 0.71 -3.99 -3.41
N VAL A 211 -0.44 -3.33 -3.41
CA VAL A 211 -0.59 -1.91 -3.04
C VAL A 211 -0.09 -1.65 -1.61
N ALA A 212 -0.48 -2.48 -0.63
CA ALA A 212 0.00 -2.33 0.75
C ALA A 212 1.52 -2.52 0.89
N SER A 213 2.14 -3.30 0.00
CA SER A 213 3.59 -3.54 0.02
C SER A 213 4.42 -2.45 -0.65
N LEU A 214 3.81 -1.52 -1.38
CA LEU A 214 4.53 -0.43 -2.05
C LEU A 214 4.99 0.67 -1.09
N GLY A 215 4.42 0.73 0.12
CA GLY A 215 4.78 1.77 1.09
C GLY A 215 4.43 3.17 0.59
N LEU A 216 3.27 3.33 -0.04
CA LEU A 216 2.78 4.65 -0.49
C LEU A 216 2.75 5.61 0.70
N GLU A 217 3.26 6.82 0.50
CA GLU A 217 3.12 7.87 1.50
C GLU A 217 1.64 8.24 1.67
N PRO A 218 1.20 8.58 2.90
CA PRO A 218 -0.17 9.02 3.14
C PRO A 218 -0.48 10.27 2.33
N PHE A 219 -1.59 10.27 1.61
CA PHE A 219 -2.06 11.45 0.89
C PHE A 219 -2.68 12.41 1.90
N ALA A 220 -2.20 13.66 1.93
CA ALA A 220 -2.72 14.66 2.86
C ALA A 220 -4.20 14.95 2.57
N ALA A 221 -5.08 14.60 3.50
CA ALA A 221 -6.44 15.10 3.49
C ALA A 221 -6.41 16.58 3.92
N THR A 222 -6.99 17.47 3.11
CA THR A 222 -7.17 18.87 3.52
C THR A 222 -8.08 18.90 4.75
N GLN A 223 -7.77 19.79 5.70
CA GLN A 223 -8.35 19.81 7.04
C GLN A 223 -9.87 19.58 7.08
N GLY A 224 -10.31 18.74 8.02
CA GLY A 224 -11.72 18.51 8.27
C GLY A 224 -12.47 19.82 8.48
N VAL A 225 -13.57 19.99 7.75
CA VAL A 225 -14.48 21.14 7.90
C VAL A 225 -14.95 21.15 9.35
N GLY A 226 -14.47 22.12 10.12
CA GLY A 226 -14.99 22.38 11.45
C GLY A 226 -16.46 22.75 11.32
N HIS A 227 -17.35 21.86 11.75
CA HIS A 227 -18.74 22.22 11.99
C HIS A 227 -18.76 23.17 13.18
N ALA A 228 -19.09 24.44 12.90
CA ALA A 228 -19.40 25.47 13.89
C ALA A 228 -20.73 25.20 14.59
#